data_AF-A0A2G9NIL1-F1
#
_entry.id   AF-A0A2G9NIL1-F1
#
_cell.length_a   1.000
_cell.length_b   1.000
_cell.length_c   1.000
_cell.angle_alpha   90.00
_cell.angle_beta   90.00
_cell.angle_gamma   90.00
#
_symmetry.space_group_name_H-M   'P 1'
#
loop_
_entity.id
_entity.type
_entity.pdbx_description
1 polymer ?
#
loop_
_entity_poly.entity_id
_entity_poly.type
_entity_poly.pdbx_seq_one_letter_code
_entity_poly.pdbx_strand_id
1 'polypeptide(L)' 'MKKCIYCSSEISLESVVDVCERCGHGVWGEKMFSAIKQNMENARDNGDLNQGSVGMTSS' A
#
# COMPACT_ATOMS: atom_id res chain seq x y z
N MET A 1 -5.42 -9.68 7.92
CA MET A 1 -4.07 -9.23 7.53
C MET A 1 -3.92 -9.35 6.03
N LYS A 2 -3.18 -8.43 5.40
CA LYS A 2 -2.83 -8.55 3.97
C LYS A 2 -1.39 -9.03 3.81
N LYS A 3 -1.03 -9.43 2.60
CA LYS A 3 0.28 -10.03 2.30
C LYS A 3 1.08 -9.07 1.42
N CYS A 4 2.38 -8.94 1.72
CA CYS A 4 3.31 -8.19 0.88
C CYS A 4 3.35 -8.80 -0.53
N ILE A 5 3.15 -7.99 -1.58
CA ILE A 5 3.14 -8.46 -2.98
C ILE A 5 4.48 -9.06 -3.42
N TYR A 6 5.58 -8.73 -2.73
CA TYR A 6 6.92 -9.21 -3.08
C TYR A 6 7.37 -10.45 -2.30
N CYS A 7 7.05 -10.53 -1.00
CA CYS A 7 7.58 -11.60 -0.15
C CYS A 7 6.54 -12.34 0.67
N SER A 8 5.25 -12.02 0.51
CA SER A 8 4.14 -12.63 1.25
C SER A 8 4.24 -12.50 2.78
N SER A 9 5.09 -11.62 3.30
CA SER A 9 5.10 -11.28 4.73
C SER A 9 3.78 -10.62 5.12
N GLU A 10 3.40 -10.74 6.39
CA GLU A 10 2.19 -10.11 6.90
C GLU A 10 2.34 -8.60 6.99
N ILE A 11 1.29 -7.90 6.58
CA ILE A 11 1.14 -6.45 6.67
C ILE A 11 -0.21 -6.17 7.34
N SER A 12 -0.24 -5.12 8.17
CA SER A 12 -1.48 -4.61 8.76
C SER A 12 -2.52 -4.33 7.66
N LEU A 13 -3.79 -4.64 7.95
CA LEU A 13 -4.90 -4.25 7.07
C LEU A 13 -5.05 -2.73 6.96
N GLU A 14 -4.58 -1.98 7.96
CA GLU A 14 -4.63 -0.52 8.01
C GLU A 14 -3.57 0.15 7.14
N SER A 15 -2.58 -0.61 6.65
CA SER A 15 -1.53 -0.04 5.81
C SER A 15 -2.09 0.40 4.46
N VAL A 16 -1.71 1.59 3.99
CA VAL A 16 -2.11 2.14 2.68
C VAL A 16 -1.39 1.50 1.48
N VAL A 17 -0.40 0.62 1.72
CA VAL A 17 0.38 -0.04 0.67
C VAL A 17 0.43 -1.56 0.89
N ASP A 18 0.49 -2.33 -0.19
CA ASP A 18 0.61 -3.80 -0.13
C ASP A 18 2.07 -4.28 -0.16
N VAL A 19 3.00 -3.44 0.33
CA VAL A 19 4.44 -3.71 0.35
C VAL A 19 4.98 -3.51 1.76
N CYS A 20 5.73 -4.49 2.27
CA CYS A 20 6.36 -4.37 3.59
C CYS A 20 7.60 -3.46 3.55
N GLU A 21 7.96 -2.86 4.67
CA GLU A 21 9.10 -1.93 4.81
C GLU A 21 10.38 -2.45 4.15
N ARG A 22 10.76 -3.70 4.44
CA ARG A 22 11.96 -4.33 3.89
C ARG A 22 11.95 -4.35 2.34
N CYS A 23 10.84 -4.76 1.74
CA CYS A 23 10.71 -4.82 0.29
C CYS A 23 10.61 -3.41 -0.31
N GLY A 24 9.86 -2.51 0.33
CA GLY A 24 9.73 -1.13 -0.11
C GLY A 24 11.07 -0.40 -0.16
N HIS A 25 11.86 -0.54 0.91
CA HIS A 25 13.24 -0.03 0.95
C HIS A 25 14.14 -0.68 -0.10
N GLY A 26 13.97 -1.98 -0.37
CA GLY A 26 14.75 -2.68 -1.40
C GLY A 26 14.44 -2.24 -2.83
N VAL A 27 13.19 -1.89 -3.13
CA VAL A 27 12.76 -1.49 -4.49
C VAL A 27 12.97 0.00 -4.73
N TRP A 28 12.63 0.85 -3.77
CA TRP A 28 12.62 2.31 -3.93
C TRP A 28 13.65 3.06 -3.08
N GLY A 29 14.24 2.42 -2.08
CA GLY A 29 15.03 3.09 -1.05
C GLY A 29 14.15 3.74 0.03
N GLU A 30 14.74 3.99 1.20
CA GLU A 30 14.05 4.48 2.39
C GLU A 30 13.30 5.81 2.15
N LYS A 31 14.00 6.80 1.57
CA LYS A 31 13.41 8.14 1.34
C LYS A 31 12.21 8.09 0.40
N MET A 32 12.34 7.37 -0.71
CA MET A 32 11.29 7.29 -1.72
C MET A 32 10.11 6.48 -1.20
N PHE A 33 10.36 5.35 -0.53
CA PHE A 33 9.30 4.54 0.06
C PHE A 33 8.54 5.32 1.14
N SER A 34 9.25 6.08 1.97
CA SER A 34 8.63 6.97 2.97
C SER A 34 7.73 8.02 2.31
N ALA A 35 8.19 8.66 1.23
CA ALA A 35 7.39 9.64 0.49
C ALA A 35 6.15 9.00 -0.18
N ILE A 36 6.29 7.81 -0.77
CA ILE A 36 5.17 7.06 -1.34
C ILE A 36 4.13 6.78 -0.25
N LYS A 37 4.57 6.22 0.88
CA LYS A 37 3.69 5.88 2.00
C LYS A 37 2.97 7.13 2.52
N GLN A 38 3.71 8.21 2.78
CA GLN A 38 3.14 9.48 3.25
C GLN A 38 2.11 10.05 2.27
N ASN A 39 2.40 10.04 0.96
CA ASN A 39 1.45 10.53 -0.04
C ASN A 39 0.16 9.70 -0.09
N MET A 40 0.26 8.38 0.09
CA MET A 40 -0.91 7.50 0.15
C MET A 40 -1.72 7.69 1.44
N GLU A 41 -1.05 7.90 2.59
CA GLU A 41 -1.71 8.26 3.85
C GLU A 41 -2.47 9.59 3.70
N ASN A 42 -1.82 10.62 3.16
CA ASN A 42 -2.46 11.91 2.90
C ASN A 42 -3.66 11.80 1.95
N ALA A 43 -3.55 11.00 0.89
CA ALA A 43 -4.66 10.75 -0.03
C ALA A 43 -5.83 10.04 0.68
N ARG A 44 -5.54 9.10 1.59
CA ARG A 44 -6.58 8.43 2.39
C ARG A 44 -7.30 9.43 3.28
N ASP A 45 -6.53 10.24 3.99
CA ASP A 45 -7.05 11.21 4.96
C ASP A 45 -7.87 12.32 4.26
N ASN A 46 -7.51 12.66 3.02
CA ASN A 46 -8.25 13.61 2.18
C ASN A 46 -9.47 13.00 1.47
N GLY A 47 -9.64 11.67 1.50
CA GLY A 47 -10.70 10.98 0.75
C GLY A 47 -10.42 10.79 -0.75
N ASP A 48 -9.20 11.09 -1.18
CA ASP A 48 -8.75 11.00 -2.58
C ASP A 48 -8.08 9.66 -2.91
N LEU A 49 -7.99 8.74 -1.94
CA LEU A 49 -7.43 7.41 -2.17
C LEU A 49 -8.45 6.51 -2.88
N ASN A 50 -8.51 6.62 -4.21
CA ASN A 50 -9.28 5.70 -5.05
C ASN A 50 -8.35 4.62 -5.64
N GLN A 51 -8.38 3.42 -5.03
CA GLN A 51 -7.58 2.27 -5.49
C GLN A 51 -8.22 1.49 -6.65
N GLY A 52 -9.33 1.99 -7.22
CA GLY A 52 -10.10 1.30 -8.24
C GLY A 52 -10.91 0.13 -7.66
N SER A 53 -12.20 0.05 -8.03
CA SER A 53 -13.07 -1.05 -7.63
C SER A 53 -13.03 -2.18 -8.67
N VAL A 54 -12.11 -3.14 -8.52
CA VAL A 54 -12.19 -4.40 -9.27
C VAL A 54 -13.12 -5.37 -8.53
N GLY A 55 -14.44 -5.24 -8.76
CA GLY A 55 -15.40 -6.22 -8.25
C GLY A 55 -16.82 -5.70 -8.00
N MET A 56 -17.59 -5.50 -9.06
CA MET A 56 -19.04 -5.72 -9.07
C MET A 56 -19.44 -6.26 -10.44
N THR A 57 -19.02 -7.47 -10.77
CA THR A 57 -19.81 -8.32 -11.66
C THR A 57 -20.65 -9.20 -10.75
N SER A 58 -21.84 -8.71 -10.42
CA SER A 58 -22.94 -9.52 -9.90
C SER A 58 -23.18 -10.70 -10.85
N SER A 59 -23.02 -11.91 -10.34
CA SER A 59 -23.51 -13.15 -10.99
C SER A 59 -25.02 -13.26 -10.86
#